data_AF-X0REK8-F1
#
_entry.id   AF-X0REK8-F1
#
_cell.length_a   1.000
_cell.length_b   1.000
_cell.length_c   1.000
_cell.angle_alpha   90.00
_cell.angle_beta   90.00
_cell.angle_gamma   90.00
#
_symmetry.space_group_name_H-M   'P 1'
#
loop_
_entity.id
_entity.type
_entity.pdbx_description
1 polymer ?
#
loop_
_entity_poly.entity_id
_entity_poly.type
_entity_poly.pdbx_seq_one_letter_code
_entity_poly.pdbx_strand_id
1 'polypeptide(L)'
;MEGWNDIINTALLGTEKRPLAPQVGPEALQQAMAQIATQSSLDKEEQFLQLAALAFNVRQSGQKPLHQPTLKATPAAAETQPYCSPRAAQVLKDILEEGSQPLLTLWLDRCIAAKQIATPELIPILFNRATQHKDIRQAVATTCGRRGQWLSRFNPAWEFSTATDDEQNWQTGNLDQRKAALKQMRQQDPAKAREWLEQSWPQENANTRAELLKQLDGTTQPEDEPFLVNALNEKSQKVKDAAISLLQQLPASSLVTAYAAAAASMVTLKKEKALLGLSTKTTLSIQPAPIPEKAAWLSGIDYLSPNKIYQDEQYVLYQLIQHTPPAFWEQHFAMPPAEILKMFTGPHEKYASAFAKSIAQFKAA
;
A
#
# COMPACT_ATOMS: atom_id res chain seq x y z
N MET A 1 -16.52 11.75 -37.66
CA MET A 1 -15.75 12.92 -37.19
C MET A 1 -15.02 13.65 -38.33
N GLU A 2 -14.70 13.00 -39.44
CA GLU A 2 -13.95 13.61 -40.56
C GLU A 2 -14.62 14.87 -41.15
N GLY A 3 -15.94 14.86 -41.40
CA GLY A 3 -16.62 16.01 -42.01
C GLY A 3 -16.63 17.30 -41.18
N TRP A 4 -16.52 17.23 -39.86
CA TRP A 4 -16.43 18.45 -39.04
C TRP A 4 -15.04 19.10 -39.12
N ASN A 5 -14.00 18.27 -39.18
CA ASN A 5 -12.63 18.76 -39.38
C ASN A 5 -12.47 19.40 -40.75
N ASP A 6 -13.18 18.91 -41.77
CA ASP A 6 -13.19 19.54 -43.09
C ASP A 6 -13.84 20.92 -43.09
N ILE A 7 -14.95 21.11 -42.35
CA ILE A 7 -15.56 22.44 -42.15
C ILE A 7 -14.57 23.40 -41.48
N ILE A 8 -13.90 22.97 -40.40
CA ILE A 8 -12.89 23.78 -39.71
C ILE A 8 -11.73 24.13 -40.67
N ASN A 9 -11.23 23.14 -41.40
CA ASN A 9 -10.10 23.33 -42.30
C ASN A 9 -10.45 24.27 -43.46
N THR A 10 -11.65 24.19 -44.03
CA THR A 10 -12.13 25.14 -45.04
C THR A 10 -12.23 26.55 -44.46
N ALA A 11 -12.74 26.72 -43.23
CA ALA A 11 -12.79 28.03 -42.57
C ALA A 11 -11.38 28.63 -42.36
N LEU A 12 -10.41 27.81 -41.96
CA LEU A 12 -9.03 28.24 -41.69
C LEU A 12 -8.24 28.55 -42.96
N LEU A 13 -8.42 27.75 -44.03
CA LEU A 13 -7.67 27.88 -45.29
C LEU A 13 -8.33 28.84 -46.30
N GLY A 14 -9.62 29.12 -46.12
CA GLY A 14 -10.45 29.92 -47.00
C GLY A 14 -11.31 29.07 -47.94
N THR A 15 -12.56 29.51 -48.10
CA THR A 15 -13.60 28.97 -49.00
C THR A 15 -13.15 28.87 -50.46
N GLU A 16 -12.25 29.74 -50.89
CA GLU A 16 -11.71 29.75 -52.25
C GLU A 16 -10.65 28.67 -52.51
N LYS A 17 -9.79 28.40 -51.53
CA LYS A 17 -8.68 27.43 -51.68
C LYS A 17 -9.14 26.00 -51.47
N ARG A 18 -10.14 25.79 -50.60
CA ARG A 18 -10.65 24.48 -50.24
C ARG A 18 -12.17 24.50 -50.12
N PRO A 19 -12.92 24.43 -51.23
CA PRO A 19 -14.37 24.34 -51.19
C PRO A 19 -14.80 23.06 -50.44
N LEU A 20 -15.84 23.19 -49.62
CA LEU A 20 -16.37 22.08 -48.83
C LEU A 20 -17.21 21.16 -49.73
N ALA A 21 -16.82 19.88 -49.85
CA ALA A 21 -17.57 18.92 -50.65
C ALA A 21 -18.85 18.44 -49.92
N PRO A 22 -20.02 18.41 -50.58
CA PRO A 22 -21.29 18.00 -49.97
C PRO A 22 -21.44 16.47 -49.93
N GLN A 23 -20.52 15.75 -49.27
CA GLN A 23 -20.48 14.29 -49.34
C GLN A 23 -20.41 13.58 -47.98
N VAL A 24 -20.47 14.32 -46.86
CA VAL A 24 -20.29 13.72 -45.53
C VAL A 24 -21.60 13.62 -44.77
N GLY A 25 -22.02 12.39 -44.47
CA GLY A 25 -23.14 12.09 -43.58
C GLY A 25 -24.25 11.25 -44.20
N PRO A 26 -25.41 11.09 -43.53
CA PRO A 26 -26.56 10.34 -44.04
C PRO A 26 -27.10 10.93 -45.36
N GLU A 27 -27.75 10.12 -46.18
CA GLU A 27 -28.25 10.51 -47.51
C GLU A 27 -29.12 11.79 -47.48
N ALA A 28 -30.02 11.91 -46.50
CA ALA A 28 -30.85 13.11 -46.35
C ALA A 28 -30.03 14.39 -46.09
N LEU A 29 -28.92 14.29 -45.38
CA LEU A 29 -28.00 15.41 -45.16
C LEU A 29 -27.25 15.75 -46.45
N GLN A 30 -26.77 14.73 -47.18
CA GLN A 30 -26.09 14.94 -48.46
C GLN A 30 -26.99 15.64 -49.48
N GLN A 31 -28.27 15.26 -49.55
CA GLN A 31 -29.26 15.90 -50.42
C GLN A 31 -29.47 17.38 -50.06
N ALA A 32 -29.63 17.70 -48.78
CA ALA A 32 -29.77 19.08 -48.33
C ALA A 32 -28.49 19.91 -48.59
N MET A 33 -27.31 19.32 -48.40
CA MET A 33 -26.03 19.98 -48.71
C MET A 33 -25.87 20.23 -50.22
N ALA A 34 -26.28 19.28 -51.07
CA ALA A 34 -26.22 19.43 -52.52
C ALA A 34 -27.16 20.52 -53.04
N GLN A 35 -28.33 20.69 -52.42
CA GLN A 35 -29.24 21.79 -52.74
C GLN A 35 -28.58 23.16 -52.46
N ILE A 36 -27.91 23.31 -51.31
CA ILE A 36 -27.20 24.55 -50.98
C ILE A 36 -26.04 24.79 -51.95
N ALA A 37 -25.26 23.75 -52.26
CA ALA A 37 -24.08 23.85 -53.13
C ALA A 37 -24.41 24.16 -54.60
N THR A 38 -25.65 23.93 -55.05
CA THR A 38 -26.09 24.18 -56.43
C THR A 38 -26.87 25.49 -56.59
N GLN A 39 -27.11 26.24 -55.50
CA GLN A 39 -27.76 27.54 -55.56
C GLN A 39 -26.81 28.61 -56.09
N SER A 40 -27.00 28.99 -57.37
CA SER A 40 -26.21 30.02 -58.05
C SER A 40 -26.43 31.44 -57.56
N SER A 41 -27.47 31.68 -56.74
CA SER A 41 -27.74 32.97 -56.12
C SER A 41 -26.89 33.25 -54.87
N LEU A 42 -26.24 32.22 -54.32
CA LEU A 42 -25.40 32.33 -53.12
C LEU A 42 -23.93 32.42 -53.54
N ASP A 43 -23.17 33.30 -52.89
CA ASP A 43 -21.71 33.29 -53.02
C ASP A 43 -21.08 32.12 -52.24
N LYS A 44 -19.76 31.94 -52.38
CA LYS A 44 -19.05 30.79 -51.79
C LYS A 44 -19.07 30.83 -50.26
N GLU A 45 -19.03 32.03 -49.69
CA GLU A 45 -19.01 32.28 -48.26
C GLU A 45 -20.38 31.97 -47.63
N GLU A 46 -21.46 32.41 -48.28
CA GLU A 46 -22.84 32.10 -47.87
C GLU A 46 -23.14 30.61 -47.99
N GLN A 47 -22.73 29.97 -49.09
CA GLN A 47 -22.85 28.51 -49.23
C GLN A 47 -22.11 27.79 -48.10
N PHE A 48 -20.88 28.20 -47.79
CA PHE A 48 -20.11 27.62 -46.69
C PHE A 48 -20.81 27.79 -45.34
N LEU A 49 -21.31 28.99 -45.02
CA LEU A 49 -22.00 29.26 -43.75
C LEU A 49 -23.27 28.41 -43.61
N GLN A 50 -24.05 28.25 -44.69
CA GLN A 50 -25.24 27.40 -44.67
C GLN A 50 -24.89 25.92 -44.51
N LEU A 51 -23.88 25.42 -45.21
CA LEU A 51 -23.39 24.04 -45.06
C LEU A 51 -22.87 23.79 -43.63
N ALA A 52 -22.12 24.73 -43.07
CA ALA A 52 -21.60 24.66 -41.70
C ALA A 52 -22.73 24.68 -40.66
N ALA A 53 -23.73 25.54 -40.84
CA ALA A 53 -24.91 25.61 -39.97
C ALA A 53 -25.72 24.31 -39.99
N LEU A 54 -25.93 23.73 -41.19
CA LEU A 54 -26.62 22.46 -41.34
C LEU A 54 -25.86 21.31 -40.64
N ALA A 55 -24.55 21.20 -40.90
CA ALA A 55 -23.72 20.20 -40.26
C ALA A 55 -23.62 20.37 -38.73
N PHE A 56 -23.57 21.62 -38.24
CA PHE A 56 -23.59 21.92 -36.81
C PHE A 56 -24.89 21.44 -36.16
N ASN A 57 -26.05 21.70 -36.75
CA ASN A 57 -27.34 21.24 -36.23
C ASN A 57 -27.47 19.71 -36.22
N VAL A 58 -26.96 19.02 -37.24
CA VAL A 58 -26.91 17.56 -37.24
C VAL A 58 -26.00 17.04 -36.12
N ARG A 59 -24.86 17.68 -35.89
CA ARG A 59 -23.96 17.33 -34.79
C ARG A 59 -24.62 17.51 -33.42
N GLN A 60 -25.41 18.58 -33.24
CA GLN A 60 -26.12 18.86 -32.00
C GLN A 60 -27.31 17.91 -31.76
N SER A 61 -27.88 17.33 -32.83
CA SER A 61 -28.95 16.34 -32.75
C SER A 61 -28.52 14.99 -32.14
N GLY A 62 -27.22 14.79 -31.89
CA GLY A 62 -26.67 13.55 -31.37
C GLY A 62 -26.47 12.48 -32.45
N GLN A 63 -25.87 11.35 -32.06
CA GLN A 63 -25.59 10.23 -32.97
C GLN A 63 -25.98 8.92 -32.31
N LYS A 64 -26.43 7.95 -33.11
CA LYS A 64 -26.52 6.57 -32.62
C LYS A 64 -25.09 6.06 -32.39
N PRO A 65 -24.79 5.47 -31.21
CA PRO A 65 -23.49 4.87 -30.98
C PRO A 65 -23.18 3.82 -32.04
N LEU A 66 -21.91 3.69 -32.41
CA LEU A 66 -21.48 2.64 -33.32
C LEU A 66 -21.83 1.28 -32.69
N HIS A 67 -22.66 0.48 -33.35
CA HIS A 67 -23.01 -0.83 -32.85
C HIS A 67 -21.88 -1.81 -33.20
N GLN A 68 -21.07 -2.20 -32.21
CA GLN A 68 -19.95 -3.11 -32.38
C GLN A 68 -20.25 -4.43 -31.65
N PRO A 69 -20.90 -5.41 -32.31
CA PRO A 69 -21.43 -6.62 -31.66
C PRO A 69 -20.35 -7.53 -31.06
N THR A 70 -19.10 -7.37 -31.48
CA THR A 70 -17.94 -8.10 -30.92
C THR A 70 -17.43 -7.52 -29.61
N LEU A 71 -17.81 -6.29 -29.25
CA LEU A 71 -17.34 -5.62 -28.05
C LEU A 71 -18.18 -6.08 -26.83
N LYS A 72 -17.73 -7.15 -26.17
CA LYS A 72 -18.32 -7.63 -24.91
C LYS A 72 -17.79 -6.81 -23.74
N ALA A 73 -18.29 -5.58 -23.58
CA ALA A 73 -18.01 -4.81 -22.37
C ALA A 73 -18.84 -5.37 -21.20
N THR A 74 -18.18 -5.90 -20.18
CA THR A 74 -18.85 -6.22 -18.92
C THR A 74 -19.24 -4.93 -18.22
N PRO A 75 -20.40 -4.82 -17.56
CA PRO A 75 -20.74 -3.64 -16.76
C PRO A 75 -19.69 -3.39 -15.67
N ALA A 76 -19.45 -2.11 -15.35
CA ALA A 76 -18.63 -1.75 -14.20
C ALA A 76 -19.26 -2.33 -12.91
N ALA A 77 -18.42 -2.84 -12.00
CA ALA A 77 -18.86 -3.28 -10.69
C ALA A 77 -19.51 -2.13 -9.91
N ALA A 78 -20.38 -2.47 -8.96
CA ALA A 78 -20.97 -1.49 -8.05
C ALA A 78 -19.89 -0.76 -7.24
N GLU A 79 -20.13 0.51 -6.95
CA GLU A 79 -19.20 1.28 -6.12
C GLU A 79 -19.25 0.81 -4.67
N THR A 80 -18.08 0.80 -4.03
CA THR A 80 -17.94 0.51 -2.60
C THR A 80 -17.86 1.76 -1.74
N GLN A 81 -17.71 2.94 -2.36
CA GLN A 81 -17.65 4.24 -1.70
C GLN A 81 -18.76 5.16 -2.23
N PRO A 82 -19.30 6.07 -1.40
CA PRO A 82 -20.29 7.03 -1.84
C PRO A 82 -19.68 8.07 -2.79
N TYR A 83 -20.46 8.49 -3.78
CA TYR A 83 -20.10 9.66 -4.59
C TYR A 83 -20.05 10.93 -3.74
N CYS A 84 -19.19 11.86 -4.15
CA CYS A 84 -19.13 13.20 -3.58
C CYS A 84 -20.46 13.94 -3.76
N SER A 85 -20.72 14.93 -2.88
CA SER A 85 -21.96 15.72 -2.95
C SER A 85 -22.08 16.49 -4.27
N PRO A 86 -23.30 16.85 -4.73
CA PRO A 86 -23.50 17.66 -5.93
C PRO A 86 -22.72 18.99 -5.89
N ARG A 87 -22.60 19.60 -4.71
CA ARG A 87 -21.80 20.82 -4.51
C ARG A 87 -20.31 20.57 -4.73
N ALA A 88 -19.78 19.47 -4.20
CA ALA A 88 -18.38 19.10 -4.40
C ALA A 88 -18.08 18.78 -5.88
N ALA A 89 -19.00 18.12 -6.58
CA ALA A 89 -18.89 17.86 -8.01
C ALA A 89 -18.91 19.15 -8.83
N GLN A 90 -19.74 20.14 -8.46
CA GLN A 90 -19.73 21.45 -9.12
C GLN A 90 -18.41 22.19 -8.90
N VAL A 91 -17.90 22.22 -7.66
CA VAL A 91 -16.58 22.83 -7.38
C VAL A 91 -15.48 22.16 -8.19
N LEU A 92 -15.52 20.84 -8.36
CA LEU A 92 -14.55 20.16 -9.20
C LEU A 92 -14.65 20.59 -10.67
N LYS A 93 -15.86 20.78 -11.21
CA LYS A 93 -16.05 21.29 -12.58
C LYS A 93 -15.41 22.66 -12.73
N ASP A 94 -15.71 23.58 -11.82
CA ASP A 94 -15.18 24.95 -11.85
C ASP A 94 -13.64 24.94 -11.80
N ILE A 95 -13.04 24.10 -10.94
CA ILE A 95 -11.58 23.92 -10.84
C ILE A 95 -10.99 23.37 -12.16
N LEU A 96 -11.65 22.39 -12.78
CA LEU A 96 -11.20 21.77 -14.02
C LEU A 96 -11.29 22.73 -15.21
N GLU A 97 -12.29 23.60 -15.23
CA GLU A 97 -12.48 24.68 -16.22
C GLU A 97 -11.42 25.77 -16.07
N GLU A 98 -11.13 26.20 -14.84
CA GLU A 98 -10.05 27.16 -14.55
C GLU A 98 -8.67 26.56 -14.83
N GLY A 99 -8.54 25.23 -14.70
CA GLY A 99 -7.28 24.50 -14.90
C GLY A 99 -6.27 24.70 -13.77
N SER A 100 -6.73 25.05 -12.57
CA SER A 100 -5.89 25.28 -11.39
C SER A 100 -5.43 23.96 -10.76
N GLN A 101 -4.16 23.60 -11.00
CA GLN A 101 -3.55 22.38 -10.44
C GLN A 101 -3.54 22.36 -8.89
N PRO A 102 -3.19 23.45 -8.17
CA PRO A 102 -3.20 23.42 -6.70
C PRO A 102 -4.59 23.18 -6.11
N LEU A 103 -5.63 23.76 -6.72
CA LEU A 103 -7.01 23.55 -6.29
C LEU A 103 -7.48 22.13 -6.60
N LEU A 104 -7.05 21.55 -7.73
CA LEU A 104 -7.35 20.16 -8.06
C LEU A 104 -6.74 19.21 -7.03
N THR A 105 -5.46 19.38 -6.69
CA THR A 105 -4.81 18.57 -5.65
C THR A 105 -5.55 18.69 -4.31
N LEU A 106 -5.88 19.92 -3.90
CA LEU A 106 -6.64 20.15 -2.67
C LEU A 106 -8.01 19.46 -2.70
N TRP A 107 -8.73 19.52 -3.81
CA TRP A 107 -10.03 18.86 -3.94
C TRP A 107 -9.90 17.34 -3.82
N LEU A 108 -8.91 16.74 -4.50
CA LEU A 108 -8.64 15.30 -4.45
C LEU A 108 -8.35 14.84 -3.03
N ASP A 109 -7.47 15.57 -2.31
CA ASP A 109 -7.12 15.25 -0.92
C ASP A 109 -8.35 15.31 0.01
N ARG A 110 -9.23 16.31 -0.18
CA ARG A 110 -10.47 16.43 0.59
C ARG A 110 -11.45 15.30 0.29
N CYS A 111 -11.55 14.89 -0.97
CA CYS A 111 -12.39 13.79 -1.41
C CYS A 111 -11.93 12.45 -0.79
N ILE A 112 -10.61 12.20 -0.82
CA ILE A 112 -9.99 11.02 -0.20
C ILE A 112 -10.21 11.01 1.31
N ALA A 113 -9.97 12.14 1.99
CA ALA A 113 -10.18 12.26 3.43
C ALA A 113 -11.65 12.02 3.84
N ALA A 114 -12.60 12.42 2.98
CA ALA A 114 -14.02 12.17 3.17
C ALA A 114 -14.46 10.74 2.80
N LYS A 115 -13.55 9.90 2.28
CA LYS A 115 -13.83 8.56 1.74
C LYS A 115 -14.94 8.58 0.68
N GLN A 116 -14.89 9.60 -0.17
CA GLN A 116 -15.81 9.80 -1.29
C GLN A 116 -15.09 9.64 -2.62
N ILE A 117 -15.87 9.43 -3.68
CA ILE A 117 -15.38 9.34 -5.06
C ILE A 117 -16.03 10.39 -5.96
N ALA A 118 -15.30 10.81 -6.99
CA ALA A 118 -15.80 11.73 -8.02
C ALA A 118 -16.98 11.11 -8.77
N THR A 119 -17.88 11.95 -9.28
CA THR A 119 -19.01 11.48 -10.09
C THR A 119 -18.52 10.95 -11.45
N PRO A 120 -19.20 9.92 -12.01
CA PRO A 120 -18.76 9.23 -13.22
C PRO A 120 -18.40 10.11 -14.41
N GLU A 121 -19.16 11.18 -14.61
CA GLU A 121 -19.02 12.10 -15.73
C GLU A 121 -17.70 12.92 -15.70
N LEU A 122 -17.05 13.03 -14.54
CA LEU A 122 -15.79 13.77 -14.38
C LEU A 122 -14.54 12.89 -14.50
N ILE A 123 -14.70 11.57 -14.41
CA ILE A 123 -13.58 10.61 -14.45
C ILE A 123 -12.71 10.77 -15.71
N PRO A 124 -13.26 10.85 -16.95
CA PRO A 124 -12.42 10.99 -18.14
C PRO A 124 -11.55 12.26 -18.12
N ILE A 125 -12.10 13.36 -17.58
CA ILE A 125 -11.39 14.65 -17.49
C ILE A 125 -10.25 14.55 -16.46
N LEU A 126 -10.53 13.96 -15.29
CA LEU A 126 -9.53 13.69 -14.27
C LEU A 126 -8.41 12.78 -14.79
N PHE A 127 -8.74 11.72 -15.53
CA PHE A 127 -7.75 10.83 -16.11
C PHE A 127 -6.86 11.54 -17.13
N ASN A 128 -7.45 12.36 -18.02
CA ASN A 128 -6.67 13.15 -18.96
C ASN A 128 -5.70 14.12 -18.26
N ARG A 129 -6.12 14.74 -17.15
CA ARG A 129 -5.23 15.57 -16.32
C ARG A 129 -4.10 14.74 -15.71
N ALA A 130 -4.40 13.58 -15.13
CA ALA A 130 -3.41 12.69 -14.52
C ALA A 130 -2.44 12.03 -15.54
N THR A 131 -2.82 11.93 -16.80
CA THR A 131 -1.89 11.55 -17.88
C THR A 131 -0.76 12.58 -18.01
N GLN A 132 -1.12 13.87 -17.96
CA GLN A 132 -0.18 15.00 -18.09
C GLN A 132 0.57 15.33 -16.78
N HIS A 133 -0.06 15.05 -15.63
CA HIS A 133 0.46 15.39 -14.30
C HIS A 133 0.62 14.12 -13.45
N LYS A 134 1.86 13.60 -13.39
CA LYS A 134 2.16 12.31 -12.73
C LYS A 134 1.95 12.34 -11.21
N ASP A 135 2.15 13.50 -10.60
CA ASP A 135 2.01 13.77 -9.17
C ASP A 135 0.60 13.48 -8.62
N ILE A 136 -0.43 13.69 -9.43
CA ILE A 136 -1.83 13.48 -9.01
C ILE A 136 -2.40 12.09 -9.36
N ARG A 137 -1.64 11.23 -10.05
CA ARG A 137 -2.15 9.93 -10.55
C ARG A 137 -2.74 9.05 -9.45
N GLN A 138 -2.04 8.95 -8.31
CA GLN A 138 -2.50 8.13 -7.19
C GLN A 138 -3.79 8.68 -6.58
N ALA A 139 -3.87 10.01 -6.42
CA ALA A 139 -5.04 10.67 -5.85
C ALA A 139 -6.26 10.54 -6.79
N VAL A 140 -6.04 10.69 -8.09
CA VAL A 140 -7.07 10.44 -9.12
C VAL A 140 -7.51 8.98 -9.13
N ALA A 141 -6.59 8.03 -9.14
CA ALA A 141 -6.92 6.59 -9.10
C ALA A 141 -7.77 6.23 -7.87
N THR A 142 -7.46 6.83 -6.72
CA THR A 142 -8.19 6.61 -5.45
C THR A 142 -9.59 7.21 -5.50
N THR A 143 -9.77 8.37 -6.13
CA THR A 143 -11.05 9.11 -6.17
C THR A 143 -11.98 8.70 -7.31
N CYS A 144 -11.56 7.85 -8.25
CA CYS A 144 -12.39 7.45 -9.39
C CYS A 144 -13.17 6.12 -9.21
N GLY A 145 -13.00 5.43 -8.09
CA GLY A 145 -13.81 4.25 -7.74
C GLY A 145 -13.69 3.06 -8.72
N ARG A 146 -14.63 2.11 -8.62
CA ARG A 146 -14.68 0.90 -9.48
C ARG A 146 -14.98 1.26 -10.93
N ARG A 147 -15.76 2.32 -11.16
CA ARG A 147 -16.05 2.78 -12.52
C ARG A 147 -14.83 3.38 -13.22
N GLY A 148 -13.97 4.09 -12.50
CA GLY A 148 -12.69 4.56 -13.05
C GLY A 148 -11.77 3.41 -13.43
N GLN A 149 -11.66 2.40 -12.57
CA GLN A 149 -10.88 1.18 -12.84
C GLN A 149 -11.42 0.39 -14.04
N TRP A 150 -12.74 0.35 -14.20
CA TRP A 150 -13.38 -0.25 -15.36
C TRP A 150 -13.07 0.55 -16.64
N LEU A 151 -13.18 1.88 -16.56
CA LEU A 151 -13.00 2.76 -17.71
C LEU A 151 -11.54 2.80 -18.19
N SER A 152 -10.56 2.72 -17.29
CA SER A 152 -9.14 2.76 -17.64
C SER A 152 -8.70 1.63 -18.56
N ARG A 153 -9.40 0.49 -18.56
CA ARG A 153 -9.11 -0.67 -19.42
C ARG A 153 -9.32 -0.40 -20.90
N PHE A 154 -10.09 0.63 -21.24
CA PHE A 154 -10.38 1.00 -22.63
C PHE A 154 -9.38 2.02 -23.21
N ASN A 155 -8.46 2.54 -22.40
CA ASN A 155 -7.46 3.50 -22.84
C ASN A 155 -6.10 3.24 -22.15
N PRO A 156 -5.07 2.75 -22.87
CA PRO A 156 -3.75 2.47 -22.30
C PRO A 156 -3.11 3.65 -21.57
N ALA A 157 -3.43 4.90 -21.95
CA ALA A 157 -2.89 6.08 -21.26
C ALA A 157 -3.38 6.22 -19.81
N TRP A 158 -4.43 5.50 -19.42
CA TRP A 158 -5.07 5.57 -18.11
C TRP A 158 -4.74 4.40 -17.19
N GLU A 159 -3.74 3.57 -17.54
CA GLU A 159 -3.34 2.38 -16.79
C GLU A 159 -3.06 2.64 -15.29
N PHE A 160 -2.62 3.87 -14.94
CA PHE A 160 -2.40 4.29 -13.56
C PHE A 160 -3.65 4.22 -12.66
N SER A 161 -4.86 4.18 -13.22
CA SER A 161 -6.11 4.06 -12.46
C SER A 161 -6.65 2.62 -12.41
N THR A 162 -5.93 1.65 -12.97
CA THR A 162 -6.19 0.27 -12.60
C THR A 162 -5.89 0.16 -11.11
N ALA A 163 -6.94 0.04 -10.29
CA ALA A 163 -6.72 -0.49 -8.96
C ALA A 163 -6.16 -1.87 -9.23
N THR A 164 -4.91 -2.01 -8.86
CA THR A 164 -4.30 -3.30 -8.87
C THR A 164 -5.05 -4.06 -7.81
N ASP A 165 -5.86 -5.01 -8.28
CA ASP A 165 -6.42 -6.02 -7.41
C ASP A 165 -5.23 -6.66 -6.69
N ASP A 166 -5.13 -6.44 -5.37
CA ASP A 166 -3.98 -6.93 -4.59
C ASP A 166 -3.78 -8.42 -4.84
N GLU A 167 -4.87 -9.15 -5.05
CA GLU A 167 -4.86 -10.57 -5.40
C GLU A 167 -4.25 -10.82 -6.78
N GLN A 168 -4.61 -10.02 -7.80
CA GLN A 168 -3.99 -10.10 -9.13
C GLN A 168 -2.50 -9.72 -9.08
N ASN A 169 -2.13 -8.69 -8.32
CA ASN A 169 -0.75 -8.28 -8.09
C ASN A 169 0.05 -9.35 -7.37
N TRP A 170 -0.57 -10.01 -6.39
CA TRP A 170 0.02 -11.12 -5.67
C TRP A 170 0.29 -12.31 -6.60
N GLN A 171 -0.68 -12.65 -7.45
CA GLN A 171 -0.62 -13.82 -8.33
C GLN A 171 0.30 -13.61 -9.54
N THR A 172 0.32 -12.41 -10.13
CA THR A 172 0.97 -12.17 -11.44
C THR A 172 1.98 -11.03 -11.45
N GLY A 173 2.09 -10.27 -10.36
CA GLY A 173 2.98 -9.13 -10.25
C GLY A 173 4.45 -9.51 -10.04
N ASN A 174 5.33 -8.54 -10.32
CA ASN A 174 6.74 -8.63 -9.94
C ASN A 174 6.91 -8.52 -8.42
N LEU A 175 8.12 -8.74 -7.91
CA LEU A 175 8.39 -8.75 -6.46
C LEU A 175 7.95 -7.46 -5.75
N ASP A 176 8.13 -6.29 -6.36
CA ASP A 176 7.74 -5.02 -5.74
C ASP A 176 6.22 -4.87 -5.64
N GLN A 177 5.50 -5.28 -6.70
CA GLN A 177 4.03 -5.33 -6.71
C GLN A 177 3.51 -6.33 -5.68
N ARG A 178 4.12 -7.51 -5.56
CA ARG A 178 3.75 -8.53 -4.57
C ARG A 178 3.99 -8.08 -3.13
N LYS A 179 5.10 -7.38 -2.85
CA LYS A 179 5.35 -6.78 -1.53
C LYS A 179 4.29 -5.74 -1.18
N ALA A 180 3.94 -4.86 -2.12
CA ALA A 180 2.91 -3.84 -1.91
C ALA A 180 1.54 -4.48 -1.64
N ALA A 181 1.14 -5.47 -2.45
CA ALA A 181 -0.10 -6.21 -2.27
C ALA A 181 -0.14 -6.96 -0.93
N LEU A 182 0.94 -7.64 -0.55
CA LEU A 182 1.03 -8.36 0.72
C LEU A 182 0.92 -7.39 1.91
N LYS A 183 1.61 -6.25 1.86
CA LYS A 183 1.55 -5.22 2.90
C LYS A 183 0.13 -4.65 3.05
N GLN A 184 -0.56 -4.42 1.94
CA GLN A 184 -1.94 -3.94 1.94
C GLN A 184 -2.90 -5.00 2.48
N MET A 185 -2.79 -6.25 2.00
CA MET A 185 -3.59 -7.37 2.49
C MET A 185 -3.37 -7.60 3.99
N ARG A 186 -2.13 -7.45 4.47
CA ARG A 186 -1.82 -7.59 5.90
C ARG A 186 -2.57 -6.59 6.79
N GLN A 187 -2.86 -5.39 6.28
CA GLN A 187 -3.67 -4.39 6.99
C GLN A 187 -5.18 -4.68 6.94
N GLN A 188 -5.64 -5.35 5.88
CA GLN A 188 -7.07 -5.61 5.64
C GLN A 188 -7.52 -6.94 6.25
N ASP A 189 -6.79 -8.02 5.93
CA ASP A 189 -7.02 -9.38 6.40
C ASP A 189 -5.66 -10.07 6.64
N PRO A 190 -5.15 -10.01 7.89
CA PRO A 190 -3.91 -10.66 8.29
C PRO A 190 -3.86 -12.16 8.00
N ALA A 191 -5.00 -12.86 8.11
CA ALA A 191 -5.09 -14.29 7.87
C ALA A 191 -4.96 -14.61 6.38
N LYS A 192 -5.62 -13.84 5.51
CA LYS A 192 -5.48 -13.98 4.05
C LYS A 192 -4.05 -13.69 3.58
N ALA A 193 -3.40 -12.67 4.15
CA ALA A 193 -2.00 -12.36 3.85
C ALA A 193 -1.04 -13.52 4.22
N ARG A 194 -1.30 -14.20 5.34
CA ARG A 194 -0.54 -15.40 5.73
C ARG A 194 -0.82 -16.57 4.78
N GLU A 195 -2.10 -16.80 4.43
CA GLU A 195 -2.48 -17.84 3.46
C GLU A 195 -1.75 -17.65 2.11
N TRP A 196 -1.68 -16.41 1.63
CA TRP A 196 -0.92 -16.05 0.43
C TRP A 196 0.55 -16.49 0.52
N LEU A 197 1.22 -16.16 1.63
CA LEU A 197 2.61 -16.55 1.87
C LEU A 197 2.78 -18.06 1.90
N GLU A 198 1.94 -18.76 2.66
CA GLU A 198 2.01 -20.22 2.81
C GLU A 198 1.83 -20.93 1.46
N GLN A 199 0.88 -20.48 0.64
CA GLN A 199 0.61 -21.06 -0.68
C GLN A 199 1.75 -20.82 -1.68
N SER A 200 2.32 -19.61 -1.72
CA SER A 200 3.40 -19.32 -2.67
C SER A 200 4.74 -19.87 -2.20
N TRP A 201 4.92 -20.13 -0.89
CA TRP A 201 6.20 -20.45 -0.27
C TRP A 201 7.02 -21.50 -1.02
N PRO A 202 6.47 -22.65 -1.46
CA PRO A 202 7.24 -23.69 -2.12
C PRO A 202 7.86 -23.26 -3.46
N GLN A 203 7.28 -22.25 -4.12
CA GLN A 203 7.70 -21.77 -5.44
C GLN A 203 8.69 -20.60 -5.36
N GLU A 204 8.84 -19.98 -4.18
CA GLU A 204 9.71 -18.84 -3.99
C GLU A 204 11.18 -19.24 -3.84
N ASN A 205 12.07 -18.42 -4.42
CA ASN A 205 13.50 -18.50 -4.10
C ASN A 205 13.79 -17.84 -2.73
N ALA A 206 14.97 -18.12 -2.17
CA ALA A 206 15.37 -17.65 -0.85
C ALA A 206 15.35 -16.11 -0.70
N ASN A 207 15.74 -15.37 -1.74
CA ASN A 207 15.73 -13.90 -1.67
C ASN A 207 14.30 -13.37 -1.60
N THR A 208 13.39 -13.88 -2.44
CA THR A 208 11.98 -13.51 -2.41
C THR A 208 11.34 -13.84 -1.07
N ARG A 209 11.56 -15.05 -0.53
CA ARG A 209 11.07 -15.45 0.81
C ARG A 209 11.44 -14.43 1.88
N ALA A 210 12.72 -14.05 1.95
CA ALA A 210 13.19 -13.08 2.93
C ALA A 210 12.58 -11.67 2.73
N GLU A 211 12.45 -11.19 1.49
CA GLU A 211 11.86 -9.88 1.20
C GLU A 211 10.35 -9.83 1.48
N LEU A 212 9.64 -10.95 1.31
CA LEU A 212 8.23 -11.08 1.63
C LEU A 212 7.99 -11.17 3.15
N LEU A 213 8.80 -11.93 3.89
CA LEU A 213 8.72 -11.98 5.36
C LEU A 213 8.89 -10.59 5.98
N LYS A 214 9.80 -9.76 5.47
CA LYS A 214 9.98 -8.37 5.94
C LYS A 214 8.72 -7.52 5.87
N GLN A 215 7.72 -7.88 5.06
CA GLN A 215 6.47 -7.11 4.98
C GLN A 215 5.55 -7.34 6.20
N LEU A 216 5.84 -8.33 7.05
CA LEU A 216 5.10 -8.62 8.28
C LEU A 216 5.61 -7.81 9.49
N ASP A 217 6.75 -7.12 9.33
CA ASP A 217 7.38 -6.34 10.39
C ASP A 217 6.42 -5.29 10.99
N GLY A 218 6.33 -5.25 12.31
CA GLY A 218 5.40 -4.37 13.04
C GLY A 218 3.91 -4.71 12.91
N THR A 219 3.56 -5.79 12.21
CA THR A 219 2.18 -6.26 12.07
C THR A 219 2.02 -7.75 12.36
N THR A 220 3.08 -8.41 12.85
CA THR A 220 3.09 -9.85 13.15
C THR A 220 2.12 -10.18 14.29
N GLN A 221 1.43 -11.32 14.19
CA GLN A 221 0.41 -11.78 15.13
C GLN A 221 0.72 -13.20 15.62
N PRO A 222 0.19 -13.63 16.77
CA PRO A 222 0.41 -14.98 17.31
C PRO A 222 0.10 -16.10 16.32
N GLU A 223 -0.94 -15.93 15.49
CA GLU A 223 -1.35 -16.90 14.48
C GLU A 223 -0.32 -17.12 13.36
N ASP A 224 0.68 -16.24 13.22
CA ASP A 224 1.76 -16.40 12.25
C ASP A 224 2.88 -17.31 12.76
N GLU A 225 2.93 -17.60 14.07
CA GLU A 225 4.02 -18.38 14.68
C GLU A 225 4.26 -19.74 14.02
N PRO A 226 3.23 -20.60 13.75
CA PRO A 226 3.48 -21.91 13.16
C PRO A 226 4.22 -21.84 11.82
N PHE A 227 3.87 -20.85 10.99
CA PHE A 227 4.51 -20.60 9.71
C PHE A 227 5.95 -20.09 9.90
N LEU A 228 6.17 -19.14 10.82
CA LEU A 228 7.50 -18.59 11.09
C LEU A 228 8.46 -19.63 11.69
N VAL A 229 7.98 -20.48 12.60
CA VAL A 229 8.75 -21.62 13.14
C VAL A 229 9.13 -22.59 12.02
N ASN A 230 8.20 -22.89 11.10
CA ASN A 230 8.51 -23.73 9.95
C ASN A 230 9.58 -23.10 9.04
N ALA A 231 9.57 -21.77 8.87
CA ALA A 231 10.57 -21.05 8.08
C ALA A 231 12.00 -21.15 8.66
N LEU A 232 12.17 -21.51 9.94
CA LEU A 232 13.50 -21.78 10.52
C LEU A 232 14.19 -23.02 9.93
N ASN A 233 13.43 -23.92 9.29
CA ASN A 233 13.95 -25.11 8.62
C ASN A 233 14.55 -24.82 7.22
N GLU A 234 14.42 -23.58 6.73
CA GLU A 234 14.99 -23.17 5.44
C GLU A 234 16.51 -23.31 5.40
N LYS A 235 17.09 -23.54 4.22
CA LYS A 235 18.56 -23.60 4.09
C LYS A 235 19.21 -22.22 4.15
N SER A 236 18.48 -21.18 3.75
CA SER A 236 19.01 -19.82 3.64
C SER A 236 19.03 -19.12 4.99
N GLN A 237 20.21 -18.69 5.44
CA GLN A 237 20.35 -17.90 6.66
C GLN A 237 19.53 -16.61 6.60
N LYS A 238 19.51 -15.91 5.45
CA LYS A 238 18.71 -14.69 5.24
C LYS A 238 17.21 -14.90 5.53
N VAL A 239 16.67 -16.09 5.21
CA VAL A 239 15.27 -16.41 5.48
C VAL A 239 15.05 -16.72 6.97
N LYS A 240 15.98 -17.48 7.58
CA LYS A 240 15.95 -17.75 9.03
C LYS A 240 16.00 -16.47 9.85
N ASP A 241 16.92 -15.56 9.52
CA ASP A 241 17.09 -14.29 10.22
C ASP A 241 15.80 -13.44 10.15
N ALA A 242 15.15 -13.40 8.98
CA ALA A 242 13.86 -12.72 8.82
C ALA A 242 12.77 -13.36 9.70
N ALA A 243 12.68 -14.69 9.74
CA ALA A 243 11.71 -15.39 10.59
C ALA A 243 11.99 -15.21 12.08
N ILE A 244 13.25 -15.28 12.51
CA ILE A 244 13.70 -15.02 13.88
C ILE A 244 13.31 -13.61 14.31
N SER A 245 13.59 -12.61 13.48
CA SER A 245 13.25 -11.21 13.77
C SER A 245 11.76 -11.00 14.01
N LEU A 246 10.89 -11.74 13.31
CA LEU A 246 9.44 -11.69 13.49
C LEU A 246 9.00 -12.47 14.74
N LEU A 247 9.58 -13.65 14.99
CA LEU A 247 9.30 -14.43 16.20
C LEU A 247 9.69 -13.69 17.49
N GLN A 248 10.78 -12.91 17.46
CA GLN A 248 11.20 -12.07 18.57
C GLN A 248 10.21 -10.94 18.89
N GLN A 249 9.33 -10.55 17.96
CA GLN A 249 8.28 -9.56 18.21
C GLN A 249 7.06 -10.14 18.94
N LEU A 250 6.92 -11.47 18.96
CA LEU A 250 5.81 -12.18 19.58
C LEU A 250 6.16 -12.59 21.02
N PRO A 251 5.60 -11.97 22.07
CA PRO A 251 5.96 -12.25 23.46
C PRO A 251 5.75 -13.72 23.88
N ALA A 252 4.74 -14.35 23.29
CA ALA A 252 4.34 -15.72 23.61
C ALA A 252 4.99 -16.76 22.68
N SER A 253 5.85 -16.36 21.74
CA SER A 253 6.46 -17.33 20.83
C SER A 253 7.33 -18.32 21.59
N SER A 254 7.39 -19.54 21.06
CA SER A 254 8.29 -20.61 21.49
C SER A 254 9.75 -20.16 21.59
N LEU A 255 10.19 -19.25 20.71
CA LEU A 255 11.53 -18.67 20.76
C LEU A 255 11.71 -17.73 21.95
N VAL A 256 10.80 -16.75 22.13
CA VAL A 256 10.87 -15.77 23.21
C VAL A 256 10.69 -16.42 24.59
N THR A 257 9.80 -17.41 24.69
CA THR A 257 9.61 -18.19 25.93
C THR A 257 10.84 -19.01 26.28
N ALA A 258 11.54 -19.58 25.29
CA ALA A 258 12.81 -20.26 25.52
C ALA A 258 13.91 -19.29 25.98
N TYR A 259 13.97 -18.08 25.40
CA TYR A 259 14.89 -17.05 25.88
C TYR A 259 14.61 -16.64 27.33
N ALA A 260 13.35 -16.43 27.67
CA ALA A 260 12.92 -16.05 29.01
C ALA A 260 13.26 -17.13 30.04
N ALA A 261 13.05 -18.41 29.70
CA ALA A 261 13.42 -19.54 30.55
C ALA A 261 14.95 -19.61 30.76
N ALA A 262 15.74 -19.40 29.70
CA ALA A 262 17.19 -19.36 29.79
C ALA A 262 17.66 -18.18 30.68
N ALA A 263 17.10 -16.98 30.48
CA ALA A 263 17.40 -15.79 31.27
C ALA A 263 17.07 -16.00 32.76
N ALA A 264 15.91 -16.59 33.06
CA ALA A 264 15.46 -16.88 34.43
C ALA A 264 16.41 -17.85 35.17
N SER A 265 17.06 -18.76 34.46
CA SER A 265 18.06 -19.66 35.07
C SER A 265 19.34 -18.93 35.51
N MET A 266 19.63 -17.76 34.92
CA MET A 266 20.84 -16.97 35.16
C MET A 266 20.58 -15.72 36.01
N VAL A 267 19.32 -15.29 36.13
CA VAL A 267 18.90 -14.08 36.84
C VAL A 267 17.90 -14.49 37.92
N THR A 268 18.38 -14.55 39.17
CA THR A 268 17.60 -15.01 40.32
C THR A 268 17.52 -13.96 41.41
N LEU A 269 16.54 -14.08 42.31
CA LEU A 269 16.49 -13.25 43.51
C LEU A 269 17.35 -13.84 44.62
N LYS A 270 18.13 -12.99 45.28
CA LYS A 270 18.89 -13.32 46.48
C LYS A 270 18.50 -12.38 47.61
N LYS A 271 18.37 -12.92 48.83
CA LYS A 271 18.20 -12.10 50.04
C LYS A 271 19.56 -11.87 50.67
N GLU A 272 19.90 -10.61 50.89
CA GLU A 272 21.16 -10.20 51.51
C GLU A 272 20.86 -9.44 52.81
N LYS A 273 21.73 -9.60 53.80
CA LYS A 273 21.63 -8.86 55.05
C LYS A 273 22.01 -7.40 54.80
N ALA A 274 21.17 -6.47 55.25
CA ALA A 274 21.40 -5.03 55.17
C ALA A 274 21.41 -4.42 56.58
N LEU A 275 21.96 -3.21 56.72
CA LEU A 275 22.05 -2.47 57.99
C LEU A 275 22.61 -3.32 59.16
N LEU A 276 23.84 -3.83 59.00
CA LEU A 276 24.52 -4.66 60.02
C LEU A 276 23.69 -5.89 60.48
N GLY A 277 22.77 -6.39 59.65
CA GLY A 277 21.94 -7.56 59.94
C GLY A 277 20.56 -7.24 60.54
N LEU A 278 20.22 -5.96 60.69
CA LEU A 278 18.91 -5.51 61.19
C LEU A 278 17.79 -5.58 60.15
N SER A 279 18.12 -5.77 58.86
CA SER A 279 17.14 -5.90 57.79
C SER A 279 17.61 -6.86 56.70
N THR A 280 16.68 -7.31 55.86
CA THR A 280 16.97 -8.09 54.65
C THR A 280 16.60 -7.25 53.42
N LYS A 281 17.50 -7.21 52.44
CA LYS A 281 17.27 -6.59 51.13
C LYS A 281 17.25 -7.68 50.07
N THR A 282 16.22 -7.69 49.23
CA THR A 282 16.18 -8.53 48.04
C THR A 282 16.96 -7.85 46.92
N THR A 283 17.90 -8.57 46.31
CA THR A 283 18.75 -8.11 45.19
C THR A 283 18.76 -9.16 44.08
N LEU A 284 19.15 -8.75 42.87
CA LEU A 284 19.39 -9.71 41.79
C LEU A 284 20.74 -10.38 41.97
N SER A 285 20.76 -11.70 41.81
CA SER A 285 21.96 -12.50 41.59
C SER A 285 22.01 -12.86 40.12
N ILE A 286 22.97 -12.28 39.39
CA ILE A 286 23.18 -12.54 37.97
C ILE A 286 24.42 -13.41 37.80
N GLN A 287 24.21 -14.62 37.28
CA GLN A 287 25.25 -15.62 37.05
C GLN A 287 25.15 -16.11 35.60
N PRO A 288 25.83 -15.42 34.65
CA PRO A 288 25.96 -15.91 33.29
C PRO A 288 26.64 -17.28 33.32
N ALA A 289 26.06 -18.25 32.62
CA ALA A 289 26.58 -19.60 32.55
C ALA A 289 27.23 -19.86 31.17
N PRO A 290 28.23 -20.75 31.09
CA PRO A 290 28.69 -21.27 29.80
C PRO A 290 27.54 -21.94 29.07
N ILE A 291 27.27 -21.52 27.84
CA ILE A 291 26.17 -22.03 27.03
C ILE A 291 26.75 -22.82 25.86
N PRO A 292 26.25 -24.03 25.58
CA PRO A 292 26.65 -24.74 24.36
C PRO A 292 26.28 -23.92 23.13
N GLU A 293 27.23 -23.65 22.24
CA GLU A 293 27.04 -22.88 20.99
C GLU A 293 25.90 -23.41 20.11
N LYS A 294 25.51 -24.68 20.29
CA LYS A 294 24.43 -25.35 19.54
C LYS A 294 23.10 -25.43 20.30
N ALA A 295 22.91 -24.69 21.39
CA ALA A 295 21.64 -24.67 22.09
C ALA A 295 20.52 -24.18 21.14
N ALA A 296 19.39 -24.89 21.09
CA ALA A 296 18.31 -24.60 20.14
C ALA A 296 17.78 -23.16 20.27
N TRP A 297 17.79 -22.61 21.49
CA TRP A 297 17.39 -21.25 21.80
C TRP A 297 18.46 -20.19 21.48
N LEU A 298 19.66 -20.55 20.98
CA LEU A 298 20.62 -19.54 20.49
C LEU A 298 20.25 -18.96 19.12
N SER A 299 19.23 -19.51 18.45
CA SER A 299 18.75 -18.96 17.17
C SER A 299 18.44 -17.47 17.33
N GLY A 300 19.14 -16.60 16.62
CA GLY A 300 18.93 -15.14 16.72
C GLY A 300 19.68 -14.43 17.84
N ILE A 301 20.56 -15.14 18.56
CA ILE A 301 21.42 -14.62 19.61
C ILE A 301 22.87 -14.74 19.14
N ASP A 302 23.57 -13.61 19.13
CA ASP A 302 24.99 -13.59 18.80
C ASP A 302 25.79 -14.21 19.96
N TYR A 303 26.54 -15.26 19.67
CA TYR A 303 27.36 -15.95 20.69
C TYR A 303 28.56 -15.10 21.13
N LEU A 304 29.22 -14.44 20.18
CA LEU A 304 30.42 -13.64 20.45
C LEU A 304 30.05 -12.17 20.72
N SER A 305 30.66 -11.60 21.77
CA SER A 305 30.49 -10.18 22.06
C SER A 305 31.17 -9.32 20.99
N PRO A 306 30.47 -8.31 20.41
CA PRO A 306 31.07 -7.40 19.44
C PRO A 306 32.00 -6.36 20.07
N ASN A 307 32.07 -6.29 21.40
CA ASN A 307 32.89 -5.32 22.12
C ASN A 307 33.50 -5.91 23.41
N LYS A 308 34.48 -5.21 23.99
CA LYS A 308 35.21 -5.65 25.19
C LYS A 308 34.46 -5.39 26.52
N ILE A 309 33.24 -4.85 26.48
CA ILE A 309 32.47 -4.51 27.68
C ILE A 309 31.84 -5.77 28.29
N TYR A 310 31.45 -6.73 27.44
CA TYR A 310 30.86 -7.99 27.84
C TYR A 310 31.80 -9.15 27.48
N GLN A 311 31.93 -10.10 28.40
CA GLN A 311 32.33 -11.47 28.04
C GLN A 311 31.22 -12.14 27.23
N ASP A 312 31.54 -13.18 26.46
CA ASP A 312 30.59 -13.81 25.54
C ASP A 312 29.32 -14.29 26.26
N GLU A 313 29.45 -14.95 27.41
CA GLU A 313 28.30 -15.42 28.22
C GLU A 313 27.46 -14.25 28.76
N GLN A 314 28.12 -13.13 29.09
CA GLN A 314 27.44 -11.91 29.53
C GLN A 314 26.69 -11.24 28.39
N TYR A 315 27.24 -11.29 27.17
CA TYR A 315 26.59 -10.72 25.99
C TYR A 315 25.41 -11.57 25.52
N VAL A 316 25.51 -12.90 25.64
CA VAL A 316 24.35 -13.78 25.44
C VAL A 316 23.25 -13.45 26.44
N LEU A 317 23.56 -13.37 27.74
CA LEU A 317 22.57 -12.99 28.75
C LEU A 317 21.96 -11.60 28.50
N TYR A 318 22.77 -10.64 28.03
CA TYR A 318 22.29 -9.32 27.65
C TYR A 318 21.18 -9.40 26.59
N GLN A 319 21.38 -10.19 25.53
CA GLN A 319 20.40 -10.37 24.46
C GLN A 319 19.17 -11.14 24.95
N LEU A 320 19.34 -12.16 25.81
CA LEU A 320 18.22 -12.88 26.42
C LEU A 320 17.32 -11.94 27.22
N ILE A 321 17.90 -11.05 28.04
CA ILE A 321 17.15 -10.03 28.79
C ILE A 321 16.46 -9.06 27.81
N GLN A 322 17.15 -8.62 26.76
CA GLN A 322 16.60 -7.73 25.74
C GLN A 322 15.37 -8.32 25.05
N HIS A 323 15.36 -9.62 24.81
CA HIS A 323 14.26 -10.32 24.15
C HIS A 323 13.29 -11.01 25.13
N THR A 324 13.38 -10.73 26.43
CA THR A 324 12.42 -11.23 27.43
C THR A 324 11.37 -10.16 27.73
N PRO A 325 10.06 -10.44 27.54
CA PRO A 325 8.98 -9.49 27.84
C PRO A 325 9.00 -9.03 29.30
N PRO A 326 8.81 -7.73 29.60
CA PRO A 326 8.78 -7.24 30.98
C PRO A 326 7.77 -7.96 31.89
N ALA A 327 6.60 -8.31 31.35
CA ALA A 327 5.56 -9.05 32.06
C ALA A 327 6.02 -10.42 32.57
N PHE A 328 6.98 -11.06 31.89
CA PHE A 328 7.58 -12.31 32.37
C PHE A 328 8.30 -12.10 33.71
N TRP A 329 9.06 -11.01 33.85
CA TRP A 329 9.79 -10.71 35.08
C TRP A 329 8.86 -10.36 36.24
N GLU A 330 7.75 -9.67 35.98
CA GLU A 330 6.71 -9.39 36.97
C GLU A 330 6.14 -10.68 37.56
N GLN A 331 5.81 -11.65 36.69
CA GLN A 331 5.33 -12.96 37.10
C GLN A 331 6.42 -13.77 37.81
N HIS A 332 7.63 -13.80 37.25
CA HIS A 332 8.73 -14.62 37.75
C HIS A 332 9.24 -14.17 39.13
N PHE A 333 9.33 -12.86 39.36
CA PHE A 333 9.75 -12.30 40.64
C PHE A 333 8.59 -12.00 41.59
N ALA A 334 7.35 -11.99 41.11
CA ALA A 334 6.17 -11.52 41.84
C ALA A 334 6.37 -10.10 42.38
N MET A 335 6.83 -9.19 41.52
CA MET A 335 7.20 -7.81 41.87
C MET A 335 6.65 -6.79 40.85
N PRO A 336 6.36 -5.56 41.27
CA PRO A 336 5.89 -4.52 40.35
C PRO A 336 7.02 -4.04 39.42
N PRO A 337 6.72 -3.56 38.20
CA PRO A 337 7.71 -3.15 37.20
C PRO A 337 8.75 -2.15 37.72
N ALA A 338 8.31 -1.18 38.53
CA ALA A 338 9.17 -0.13 39.06
C ALA A 338 10.24 -0.67 40.01
N GLU A 339 9.97 -1.76 40.74
CA GLU A 339 10.96 -2.40 41.61
C GLU A 339 11.94 -3.25 40.80
N ILE A 340 11.45 -3.97 39.79
CA ILE A 340 12.29 -4.76 38.88
C ILE A 340 13.30 -3.85 38.17
N LEU A 341 12.83 -2.71 37.64
CA LEU A 341 13.71 -1.73 37.00
C LEU A 341 14.83 -1.24 37.94
N LYS A 342 14.49 -0.93 39.20
CA LYS A 342 15.48 -0.53 40.22
C LYS A 342 16.52 -1.62 40.51
N MET A 343 16.15 -2.89 40.36
CA MET A 343 17.09 -3.98 40.55
C MET A 343 18.12 -4.07 39.42
N PHE A 344 17.72 -3.77 38.18
CA PHE A 344 18.63 -3.75 37.03
C PHE A 344 19.50 -2.48 36.95
N THR A 345 19.04 -1.34 37.49
CA THR A 345 19.79 -0.06 37.44
C THR A 345 20.80 0.16 38.57
N GLY A 346 20.94 -0.80 39.50
CA GLY A 346 21.90 -0.74 40.59
C GLY A 346 23.26 -1.40 40.26
N PRO A 347 23.74 -2.36 41.06
CA PRO A 347 25.05 -3.02 40.83
C PRO A 347 25.16 -3.78 39.50
N HIS A 348 24.06 -3.91 38.76
CA HIS A 348 23.95 -4.62 37.49
C HIS A 348 23.66 -3.69 36.31
N GLU A 349 24.02 -2.41 36.42
CA GLU A 349 23.73 -1.34 35.44
C GLU A 349 24.04 -1.71 33.98
N LYS A 350 25.03 -2.58 33.74
CA LYS A 350 25.35 -3.10 32.39
C LYS A 350 24.14 -3.75 31.69
N TYR A 351 23.23 -4.39 32.44
CA TYR A 351 22.03 -5.03 31.89
C TYR A 351 20.79 -4.11 31.90
N ALA A 352 20.87 -2.93 32.52
CA ALA A 352 19.75 -1.98 32.54
C ALA A 352 19.33 -1.55 31.13
N SER A 353 20.30 -1.38 30.23
CA SER A 353 20.01 -1.03 28.83
C SER A 353 19.32 -2.16 28.06
N ALA A 354 19.63 -3.43 28.35
CA ALA A 354 18.92 -4.57 27.76
C ALA A 354 17.45 -4.59 28.21
N PHE A 355 17.23 -4.41 29.52
CA PHE A 355 15.87 -4.35 30.08
C PHE A 355 15.08 -3.14 29.53
N ALA A 356 15.71 -1.98 29.37
CA ALA A 356 15.05 -0.81 28.75
C ALA A 356 14.68 -1.07 27.27
N LYS A 357 15.54 -1.78 26.52
CA LYS A 357 15.23 -2.19 25.15
C LYS A 357 14.08 -3.18 25.09
N SER A 358 13.97 -4.12 26.03
CA SER A 358 12.85 -5.06 26.07
C SER A 358 11.51 -4.34 26.30
N ILE A 359 11.49 -3.31 27.15
CA ILE A 359 10.32 -2.43 27.31
C ILE A 359 9.94 -1.77 25.99
N ALA A 360 10.91 -1.24 25.23
CA ALA A 360 10.63 -0.61 23.94
C ALA A 360 10.12 -1.62 22.89
N GLN A 361 10.71 -2.82 22.87
CA GLN A 361 10.32 -3.90 21.95
C GLN A 361 8.89 -4.39 22.20
N PHE A 362 8.49 -4.54 23.46
CA PHE A 362 7.19 -5.09 23.84
C PHE A 362 6.18 -4.03 24.31
N LYS A 363 6.42 -2.74 24.00
CA LYS A 363 5.59 -1.60 24.46
C LYS A 363 4.14 -1.62 23.95
N ALA A 364 3.86 -2.42 22.93
CA ALA A 364 2.60 -2.45 22.20
C ALA A 364 2.01 -3.86 22.02
N ALA A 365 2.58 -4.87 22.69
CA ALA A 365 2.18 -6.27 22.55
C ALA A 365 1.15 -6.71 23.59
#